data_AF-A0A352Y1N7-F1
#
_entry.id   AF-A0A352Y1N7-F1
#
_cell.length_a   1.000
_cell.length_b   1.000
_cell.length_c   1.000
_cell.angle_alpha   90.00
_cell.angle_beta   90.00
_cell.angle_gamma   90.00
#
_symmetry.space_group_name_H-M   'P 1'
#
loop_
_entity.id
_entity.type
_entity.pdbx_description
1 polymer ?
#
loop_
_entity_poly.entity_id
_entity_poly.type
_entity_poly.pdbx_seq_one_letter_code
_entity_poly.pdbx_strand_id
1 'polypeptide(L)'
;MPGKDGIYIEKSTRCVWVDGILRPRKLSTSECKLLLFLASRNGEICSREETVHAVYRCKYQPGIDNGRLDALVEHARNKIENNPRSPRFLLTVYRAGHQLMGYSGNAR
;
A
#
# COMPACT_ATOMS: atom_id res chain seq x y z
N MET A 1 -16.92 6.28 -11.86
CA MET A 1 -15.88 5.58 -11.07
C MET A 1 -14.55 6.23 -11.41
N PRO A 2 -13.67 6.56 -10.45
CA PRO A 2 -12.44 7.28 -10.77
C PRO A 2 -11.53 6.39 -11.61
N GLY A 3 -11.32 6.79 -12.87
CA GLY A 3 -10.37 6.23 -13.85
C GLY A 3 -10.56 4.74 -14.18
N LYS A 4 -10.54 4.38 -15.47
CA LYS A 4 -10.41 2.95 -15.84
C LYS A 4 -9.07 2.36 -15.41
N ASP A 5 -8.07 3.20 -15.14
CA ASP A 5 -6.71 2.79 -14.81
C ASP A 5 -6.33 3.23 -13.40
N GLY A 6 -5.60 2.37 -12.67
CA GLY A 6 -5.04 2.71 -11.37
C GLY A 6 -5.64 1.95 -10.19
N ILE A 7 -5.31 2.41 -8.99
CA ILE A 7 -5.82 1.88 -7.73
C ILE A 7 -6.82 2.85 -7.10
N TYR A 8 -7.98 2.33 -6.70
CA TYR A 8 -8.93 3.02 -5.86
C TYR A 8 -9.17 2.23 -4.57
N ILE A 9 -9.12 2.90 -3.42
CA ILE A 9 -9.27 2.29 -2.09
C ILE A 9 -10.44 2.96 -1.39
N GLU A 10 -11.44 2.18 -0.99
CA GLU A 10 -12.52 2.67 -0.17
C GLU A 10 -12.24 2.40 1.31
N LYS A 11 -11.99 3.48 2.06
CA LYS A 11 -11.53 3.42 3.46
C LYS A 11 -12.52 2.73 4.40
N SER A 12 -13.83 2.96 4.23
CA SER A 12 -14.88 2.42 5.11
C SER A 12 -15.04 0.91 4.95
N THR A 13 -15.05 0.43 3.71
CA THR A 13 -15.30 -0.99 3.39
C THR A 13 -14.01 -1.80 3.30
N ARG A 14 -12.84 -1.14 3.14
CA ARG A 14 -11.53 -1.73 2.82
C ARG A 14 -11.53 -2.51 1.51
N CYS A 15 -12.48 -2.20 0.63
CA CYS A 15 -12.49 -2.70 -0.75
C CYS A 15 -11.44 -1.95 -1.56
N VAL A 16 -10.85 -2.65 -2.53
CA VAL A 16 -9.85 -2.09 -3.45
C VAL A 16 -10.22 -2.47 -4.87
N TRP A 17 -10.15 -1.49 -5.76
CA TRP A 17 -10.34 -1.66 -7.19
C TRP A 17 -9.01 -1.41 -7.87
N VAL A 18 -8.73 -2.22 -8.88
CA VAL A 18 -7.53 -2.12 -9.70
C VAL A 18 -7.96 -2.15 -11.15
N ASP A 19 -7.64 -1.08 -11.87
CA ASP A 19 -8.07 -0.85 -13.25
C ASP A 19 -9.59 -1.02 -13.41
N GLY A 20 -10.35 -0.45 -12.48
CA GLY A 20 -11.81 -0.56 -12.42
C GLY A 20 -12.34 -1.92 -11.96
N ILE A 21 -11.50 -2.93 -11.75
CA ILE A 21 -11.91 -4.27 -11.31
C ILE A 21 -11.84 -4.38 -9.79
N LEU A 22 -12.98 -4.69 -9.15
CA LEU A 22 -13.02 -4.98 -7.71
C LEU A 22 -12.21 -6.23 -7.39
N ARG A 23 -11.26 -6.12 -6.46
CA ARG A 23 -10.50 -7.27 -5.97
C ARG A 23 -11.36 -8.13 -5.04
N PRO A 24 -11.26 -9.47 -5.12
CA PRO A 24 -12.14 -10.37 -4.38
C PRO A 24 -11.87 -10.39 -2.87
N ARG A 25 -10.64 -10.07 -2.46
CA ARG A 25 -10.25 -10.04 -1.04
C ARG A 25 -10.17 -8.59 -0.56
N LYS A 26 -10.86 -8.31 0.54
CA LYS A 26 -10.74 -7.03 1.26
C LYS A 26 -9.36 -6.87 1.88
N LEU A 27 -8.94 -5.63 2.02
CA LEU A 27 -7.73 -5.28 2.74
C LEU A 27 -7.94 -5.52 4.25
N SER A 28 -6.90 -5.98 4.92
CA SER A 28 -6.86 -5.94 6.39
C SER A 28 -6.76 -4.49 6.86
N THR A 29 -6.94 -4.26 8.17
CA THR A 29 -6.82 -2.90 8.72
C THR A 29 -5.42 -2.33 8.49
N SER A 30 -4.37 -3.13 8.69
CA SER A 30 -2.98 -2.71 8.49
C SER A 30 -2.66 -2.50 7.02
N GLU A 31 -3.15 -3.35 6.11
CA GLU A 31 -2.94 -3.17 4.66
C GLU A 31 -3.63 -1.91 4.16
N CYS A 32 -4.87 -1.65 4.61
CA CYS A 32 -5.58 -0.43 4.27
C CYS A 32 -4.83 0.82 4.78
N LYS A 33 -4.33 0.79 6.03
CA LYS A 33 -3.50 1.88 6.57
C LYS A 33 -2.22 2.09 5.75
N LEU A 34 -1.51 1.01 5.41
CA LEU A 34 -0.30 1.07 4.58
C LEU A 34 -0.60 1.74 3.25
N LEU A 35 -1.59 1.21 2.51
CA LEU A 35 -1.90 1.71 1.18
C LEU A 35 -2.44 3.14 1.21
N LEU A 36 -3.28 3.51 2.18
CA LEU A 36 -3.77 4.89 2.32
C LEU A 36 -2.65 5.88 2.69
N PHE A 37 -1.69 5.46 3.53
CA PHE A 37 -0.54 6.28 3.86
C PHE A 37 0.31 6.56 2.60
N LEU A 38 0.67 5.51 1.85
CA LEU A 38 1.43 5.67 0.61
C LEU A 38 0.61 6.44 -0.45
N ALA A 39 -0.70 6.23 -0.51
CA ALA A 39 -1.59 6.94 -1.42
C ALA A 39 -1.68 8.46 -1.14
N SER A 40 -1.63 8.87 0.14
CA SER A 40 -1.56 10.30 0.49
C SER A 40 -0.28 11.00 0.00
N ARG A 41 0.73 10.21 -0.38
CA ARG A 41 2.00 10.64 -0.94
C ARG A 41 2.24 9.92 -2.28
N ASN A 42 1.20 9.86 -3.11
CA ASN A 42 1.19 9.10 -4.36
C ASN A 42 2.40 9.48 -5.24
N GLY A 43 3.20 8.48 -5.60
CA GLY A 43 4.43 8.69 -6.36
C GLY A 43 5.65 9.11 -5.54
N GLU A 44 5.54 9.32 -4.23
CA GLU A 44 6.69 9.60 -3.36
C GLU A 44 7.21 8.33 -2.68
N ILE A 45 8.52 8.30 -2.42
CA ILE A 45 9.15 7.23 -1.66
C ILE A 45 8.94 7.53 -0.17
N CYS A 46 8.20 6.65 0.51
CA CYS A 46 8.05 6.70 1.95
C CYS A 46 9.04 5.73 2.60
N SER A 47 9.80 6.22 3.58
CA SER A 47 10.78 5.40 4.29
C SER A 47 10.10 4.31 5.11
N ARG A 48 10.87 3.28 5.47
CA ARG A 48 10.40 2.19 6.34
C ARG A 48 9.98 2.71 7.70
N GLU A 49 10.73 3.69 8.24
CA GLU A 49 10.43 4.33 9.51
C GLU A 49 9.11 5.09 9.48
N GLU A 50 8.91 5.95 8.48
CA GLU A 50 7.64 6.68 8.32
C GLU A 50 6.46 5.73 8.14
N THR A 51 6.66 4.67 7.36
CA THR A 51 5.62 3.66 7.10
C THR A 51 5.24 2.92 8.38
N VAL A 52 6.23 2.49 9.17
CA VAL A 52 6.01 1.83 10.48
C VAL A 52 5.26 2.76 11.43
N HIS A 53 5.69 4.02 11.52
CA HIS A 53 5.05 5.00 12.36
C HIS A 53 3.58 5.25 11.94
N ALA A 54 3.32 5.39 10.64
CA ALA A 54 1.98 5.62 10.11
C ALA A 54 1.03 4.43 10.35
N VAL A 55 1.52 3.20 10.16
CA VAL A 55 0.69 1.99 10.26
C VAL A 55 0.50 1.53 11.71
N TYR A 56 1.57 1.49 12.49
CA TYR A 56 1.61 0.88 13.82
C TYR A 56 1.62 1.88 14.98
N ARG A 57 1.80 3.18 14.71
CA ARG A 57 1.85 4.25 15.74
C ARG A 57 2.94 4.03 16.79
N CYS A 58 4.06 3.42 16.41
CA CYS A 58 5.20 3.17 17.28
C CYS A 58 6.49 3.75 16.68
N LYS A 59 7.54 3.81 17.50
CA LYS A 59 8.90 4.10 17.03
C LYS A 59 9.42 2.89 16.25
N TYR A 60 10.13 3.16 15.15
CA TYR A 60 10.71 2.12 14.31
C TYR A 60 11.85 1.38 15.02
N GLN A 61 11.80 0.06 14.98
CA GLN A 61 12.78 -0.86 15.52
C GLN A 61 13.25 -1.82 14.42
N PRO A 62 14.42 -1.56 13.77
CA PRO A 62 14.86 -2.33 12.60
C PRO A 62 14.87 -3.85 12.77
N GLY A 63 15.22 -4.37 13.95
CA GLY A 63 15.28 -5.81 14.20
C GLY A 63 13.91 -6.52 14.25
N ILE A 64 12.82 -5.78 14.46
CA ILE A 64 11.46 -6.32 14.63
C ILE A 64 10.57 -5.89 13.47
N ASP A 65 10.59 -4.59 13.15
CA ASP A 65 9.65 -4.01 12.20
C ASP A 65 10.00 -4.32 10.75
N ASN A 66 11.24 -4.71 10.45
CA ASN A 66 11.62 -5.02 9.08
C ASN A 66 10.82 -6.17 8.50
N GLY A 67 10.90 -7.35 9.12
CA GLY A 67 10.13 -8.52 8.67
C GLY A 67 8.62 -8.29 8.74
N ARG A 68 8.15 -7.55 9.75
CA ARG A 68 6.73 -7.20 9.90
C ARG A 68 6.22 -6.33 8.76
N LEU A 69 6.99 -5.31 8.37
CA LEU A 69 6.66 -4.43 7.27
C LEU A 69 6.75 -5.16 5.92
N ASP A 70 7.76 -6.00 5.73
CA ASP A 70 7.93 -6.78 4.49
C ASP A 70 6.75 -7.74 4.28
N ALA A 71 6.34 -8.46 5.33
CA ALA A 71 5.16 -9.33 5.30
C ALA A 71 3.88 -8.53 5.00
N LEU A 72 3.73 -7.33 5.58
CA LEU A 72 2.57 -6.47 5.31
C LEU A 72 2.53 -6.02 3.84
N VAL A 73 3.68 -5.63 3.28
CA VAL A 73 3.82 -5.23 1.87
C VAL A 73 3.53 -6.41 0.95
N GLU A 74 4.04 -7.59 1.25
CA GLU A 74 3.76 -8.82 0.49
C GLU A 74 2.26 -9.16 0.50
N HIS A 75 1.62 -9.14 1.66
CA HIS A 75 0.18 -9.39 1.77
C HIS A 75 -0.66 -8.36 1.01
N ALA A 76 -0.26 -7.08 1.03
CA ALA A 76 -0.90 -6.04 0.24
C ALA A 76 -0.74 -6.30 -1.27
N ARG A 77 0.47 -6.62 -1.73
CA ARG A 77 0.75 -6.97 -3.14
C ARG A 77 -0.11 -8.14 -3.62
N ASN A 78 -0.23 -9.20 -2.81
CA ASN A 78 -1.06 -10.36 -3.12
C ASN A 78 -2.54 -10.02 -3.35
N LYS A 79 -3.02 -8.84 -2.92
CA LYS A 79 -4.40 -8.41 -3.10
C LYS A 79 -4.59 -7.41 -4.23
N ILE A 80 -3.57 -6.59 -4.53
CA ILE A 80 -3.69 -5.48 -5.49
C ILE A 80 -2.95 -5.75 -6.81
N GLU A 81 -1.92 -6.59 -6.81
CA GLU A 81 -1.11 -6.87 -7.99
C GLU A 81 -1.64 -8.11 -8.73
N ASN A 82 -1.55 -8.10 -10.05
CA ASN A 82 -1.80 -9.32 -10.84
C ASN A 82 -0.65 -10.32 -10.66
N ASN A 83 0.59 -9.84 -10.58
CA ASN A 83 1.77 -10.63 -10.24
C ASN A 83 2.55 -9.94 -9.10
N PRO A 84 2.48 -10.46 -7.86
CA PRO A 84 3.16 -9.89 -6.71
C PRO A 84 4.70 -9.81 -6.83
N ARG A 85 5.31 -10.67 -7.68
CA ARG A 85 6.76 -10.67 -7.93
C ARG A 85 7.20 -9.61 -8.95
N SER A 86 6.26 -9.07 -9.71
CA SER A 86 6.48 -7.99 -10.67
C SER A 86 5.44 -6.89 -10.41
N PRO A 87 5.52 -6.22 -9.24
CA PRO A 87 4.49 -5.28 -8.81
C PRO A 87 4.45 -4.05 -9.72
N ARG A 88 3.25 -3.62 -10.09
CA ARG A 88 3.04 -2.40 -10.87
C ARG A 88 2.81 -1.17 -10.00
N PHE A 89 2.22 -1.36 -8.82
CA PHE A 89 1.73 -0.25 -8.01
C PHE A 89 2.48 -0.08 -6.70
N LEU A 90 2.66 -1.16 -5.93
CA LEU A 90 3.35 -1.10 -4.65
C LEU A 90 4.81 -1.49 -4.85
N LEU A 91 5.66 -0.49 -5.05
CA LEU A 91 7.08 -0.67 -5.37
C LEU A 91 7.95 -0.66 -4.10
N THR A 92 9.01 -1.47 -4.13
CA THR A 92 10.09 -1.40 -3.13
C THR A 92 11.27 -0.71 -3.76
N VAL A 93 11.72 0.40 -3.18
CA VAL A 93 12.93 1.10 -3.60
C VAL A 93 14.05 0.69 -2.65
N TYR A 94 15.06 0.01 -3.18
CA TYR A 94 16.13 -0.59 -2.38
C TYR A 94 16.78 0.44 -1.44
N ARG A 95 16.87 0.09 -0.16
CA ARG A 95 17.36 0.93 0.96
C ARG A 95 16.58 2.22 1.24
N ALA A 96 15.62 2.61 0.40
CA ALA A 96 14.85 3.83 0.58
C ALA A 96 13.50 3.55 1.25
N GLY A 97 12.73 2.57 0.77
CA GLY A 97 11.43 2.24 1.35
C GLY A 97 10.40 1.77 0.32
N HIS A 98 9.18 2.29 0.42
CA HIS A 98 8.05 1.87 -0.40
C HIS A 98 7.37 3.06 -1.06
N GLN A 99 6.79 2.82 -2.22
CA GLN A 99 6.12 3.82 -3.02
C GLN A 99 4.84 3.20 -3.59
N LEU A 100 3.75 3.97 -3.57
CA LEU A 100 2.53 3.60 -4.27
C LEU A 100 2.40 4.45 -5.53
N MET A 101 2.20 3.80 -6.66
CA MET A 101 1.99 4.42 -7.96
C MET A 101 0.53 4.28 -8.39
N GLY A 102 0.08 5.17 -9.28
CA GLY A 102 -1.20 5.03 -9.97
C GLY A 102 -2.42 5.06 -9.04
N TYR A 103 -2.33 5.70 -7.87
CA TYR A 103 -3.49 5.92 -7.04
C TYR A 103 -4.44 6.96 -7.69
N SER A 104 -5.71 6.58 -7.83
CA SER A 104 -6.77 7.36 -8.49
C SER A 104 -7.85 7.82 -7.51
N GLY A 105 -7.70 7.50 -6.21
CA GLY A 105 -8.61 7.99 -5.17
C GLY A 105 -8.38 9.47 -4.88
N ASN A 106 -9.44 10.16 -4.44
CA ASN A 106 -9.31 11.52 -3.93
C ASN A 106 -8.42 11.50 -2.67
N ALA A 107 -7.16 11.91 -2.83
CA ALA A 107 -6.38 12.43 -1.73
C ALA A 107 -7.08 13.70 -1.25
N ARG A 108 -7.89 13.56 -0.20
CA ARG A 108 -8.40 14.68 0.59
C ARG A 108 -7.50 14.88 1.78
#